data_AF-A0A678SDN3-F1
#
_entry.id   AF-A0A678SDN3-F1
#
_cell.length_a   1.000
_cell.length_b   1.000
_cell.length_c   1.000
_cell.angle_alpha   90.00
_cell.angle_beta   90.00
_cell.angle_gamma   90.00
#
_symmetry.space_group_name_H-M   'P 1'
#
loop_
_entity.id
_entity.type
_entity.pdbx_description
1 polymer ?
#
loop_
_entity_poly.entity_id
_entity_poly.type
_entity_poly.pdbx_seq_one_letter_code
_entity_poly.pdbx_strand_id
1 'polypeptide(L)'
;MAGWPAAEAAGALVVAILAAAAGGAAGKTTIEPCAGADTCAALLGYTLYADMKVSEVAALFGADPRAVLAANALDFASPGAANRILPAGLPLRVPTRCACSDGVRKSVAVRYSARPADTLASVADVVFAGLASADQIRTANGLSAEDPDAPLDAGATLVVPLPCACFNSTDNNLPAVYLSYVVRVGDTVQSIAATHATTVTDISNVNAMGSPIVAPGDILAIPLPACASMFPNSASDYGLLVANGTYALTAGNCVQCSCGPGDLKLYCTPASLTASCSSMQCPNSNLMLGNVTAQSTSGGCNVSSCSYAGLVNGTIATSLSSGLQPTCPGPHQFPPLRATPIAVNQGSYLAPSPAPGAGEAGGDIPGFPGSSNVSPANGPSGSVSQAASVNRPHQIVALILSVALYFQM
;
A
#
# COMPACT_ATOMS: atom_id res chain seq x y z
N MET A 1 -40.22 -62.68 -17.17
CA MET A 1 -38.77 -62.43 -17.08
C MET A 1 -38.54 -61.01 -17.58
N ALA A 2 -38.37 -60.06 -16.67
CA ALA A 2 -38.04 -58.67 -16.99
C ALA A 2 -37.19 -58.14 -15.84
N GLY A 3 -35.99 -57.68 -16.18
CA GLY A 3 -35.02 -57.11 -15.26
C GLY A 3 -35.33 -55.66 -14.89
N TRP A 4 -34.75 -55.24 -13.77
CA TRP A 4 -34.61 -53.84 -13.35
C TRP A 4 -33.54 -53.12 -14.20
N PRO A 5 -33.51 -51.77 -14.26
CA PRO A 5 -32.73 -51.02 -13.26
C PRO A 5 -33.19 -49.59 -12.89
N ALA A 6 -32.68 -49.17 -11.73
CA ALA A 6 -32.07 -47.88 -11.35
C ALA A 6 -32.88 -46.57 -11.30
N ALA A 7 -32.74 -45.93 -10.13
CA ALA A 7 -33.15 -44.58 -9.78
C ALA A 7 -32.13 -43.53 -10.26
N GLU A 8 -32.60 -42.41 -10.79
CA GLU A 8 -31.80 -41.23 -11.14
C GLU A 8 -31.82 -40.20 -9.99
N ALA A 9 -30.63 -39.70 -9.65
CA ALA A 9 -30.39 -38.58 -8.76
C ALA A 9 -30.21 -37.29 -9.58
N ALA A 10 -30.90 -36.23 -9.19
CA ALA A 10 -30.83 -34.91 -9.80
C ALA A 10 -29.52 -34.19 -9.42
N GLY A 11 -28.71 -33.84 -10.42
CA GLY A 11 -27.57 -32.92 -10.29
C GLY A 11 -27.85 -31.64 -11.07
N ALA A 12 -27.97 -30.50 -10.38
CA ALA A 12 -28.12 -29.18 -10.99
C ALA A 12 -26.76 -28.68 -11.49
N LEU A 13 -26.63 -28.47 -12.80
CA LEU A 13 -25.47 -27.86 -13.45
C LEU A 13 -25.67 -26.34 -13.50
N VAL A 14 -24.85 -25.58 -12.76
CA VAL A 14 -24.81 -24.11 -12.89
C VAL A 14 -23.89 -23.77 -14.07
N VAL A 15 -24.48 -23.23 -15.14
CA VAL A 15 -23.75 -22.70 -16.30
C VAL A 15 -23.43 -21.22 -16.02
N ALA A 16 -22.14 -20.90 -15.86
CA ALA A 16 -21.68 -19.52 -15.80
C ALA A 16 -21.53 -18.97 -17.23
N ILE A 17 -22.31 -17.94 -17.56
CA ILE A 17 -22.22 -17.22 -18.84
C ILE A 17 -21.11 -16.16 -18.71
N LEU A 18 -20.03 -16.31 -19.47
CA LEU A 18 -19.00 -15.29 -19.64
C LEU A 18 -19.48 -14.27 -20.69
N ALA A 19 -19.81 -13.06 -20.24
CA ALA A 19 -19.98 -11.92 -21.12
C ALA A 19 -18.60 -11.34 -21.49
N ALA A 20 -18.19 -11.52 -22.74
CA ALA A 20 -17.02 -10.85 -23.30
C ALA A 20 -17.41 -9.42 -23.73
N ALA A 21 -17.07 -8.44 -22.91
CA ALA A 21 -17.05 -7.04 -23.32
C ALA A 21 -15.61 -6.65 -23.68
N ALA A 22 -15.41 -6.08 -24.87
CA ALA A 22 -14.16 -5.46 -25.26
C ALA A 22 -13.97 -4.18 -24.44
N GLY A 23 -13.16 -4.26 -23.38
CA GLY A 23 -12.77 -3.14 -22.52
C GLY A 23 -11.28 -3.23 -22.21
N GLY A 24 -10.64 -2.09 -21.96
CA GLY A 24 -9.24 -2.03 -21.52
C GLY A 24 -9.01 -3.02 -20.38
N ALA A 25 -7.87 -3.71 -20.38
CA ALA A 25 -7.59 -4.80 -19.45
C ALA A 25 -7.80 -4.33 -18.00
N ALA A 26 -8.90 -4.76 -17.38
CA ALA A 26 -9.15 -4.52 -15.97
C ALA A 26 -8.08 -5.27 -15.17
N GLY A 27 -7.34 -4.54 -14.33
CA GLY A 27 -6.34 -5.13 -13.45
C GLY A 27 -6.96 -6.22 -12.58
N LYS A 28 -6.28 -7.36 -12.46
CA LYS A 28 -6.72 -8.43 -11.57
C LYS A 28 -6.54 -7.97 -10.13
N THR A 29 -7.50 -8.26 -9.27
CA THR A 29 -7.43 -7.90 -7.85
C THR A 29 -7.75 -9.11 -6.99
N THR A 30 -7.03 -9.23 -5.88
CA THR A 30 -7.27 -10.29 -4.88
C THR A 30 -8.45 -9.92 -4.00
N ILE A 31 -9.45 -10.81 -4.00
CA ILE A 31 -10.70 -10.63 -3.26
C ILE A 31 -10.72 -11.64 -2.11
N GLU A 32 -10.70 -11.14 -0.87
CA GLU A 32 -10.97 -11.97 0.30
C GLU A 32 -12.48 -11.94 0.60
N PRO A 33 -13.21 -13.05 0.43
CA PRO A 33 -14.59 -13.14 0.87
C PRO A 33 -14.65 -13.10 2.39
N CYS A 34 -15.67 -12.44 2.93
CA CYS A 34 -15.85 -12.31 4.37
C CYS A 34 -17.31 -12.44 4.78
N ALA A 35 -17.51 -12.87 6.02
CA ALA A 35 -18.80 -12.88 6.69
C ALA A 35 -18.62 -12.30 8.10
N GLY A 36 -19.58 -11.49 8.56
CA GLY A 36 -19.56 -10.88 9.89
C GLY A 36 -19.02 -9.45 9.91
N ALA A 37 -18.72 -8.95 11.11
CA ALA A 37 -18.31 -7.57 11.36
C ALA A 37 -16.82 -7.44 11.73
N ASP A 38 -16.03 -8.48 11.48
CA ASP A 38 -14.63 -8.53 11.92
C ASP A 38 -13.78 -7.52 11.17
N THR A 39 -12.90 -6.85 11.92
CA THR A 39 -11.92 -5.91 11.38
C THR A 39 -10.50 -6.42 11.61
N CYS A 40 -9.57 -5.97 10.78
CA CYS A 40 -8.15 -6.31 10.93
C CYS A 40 -7.26 -5.18 10.42
N ALA A 41 -6.00 -5.23 10.82
CA ALA A 41 -4.97 -4.36 10.27
C ALA A 41 -4.45 -4.92 8.94
N ALA A 42 -4.31 -4.03 7.95
CA ALA A 42 -3.66 -4.31 6.68
C ALA A 42 -2.81 -3.11 6.26
N LEU A 43 -2.03 -3.29 5.20
CA LEU A 43 -1.21 -2.24 4.60
C LEU A 43 -1.64 -2.01 3.14
N LEU A 44 -1.57 -0.76 2.71
CA LEU A 44 -1.77 -0.37 1.32
C LEU A 44 -0.44 0.08 0.73
N GLY A 45 -0.10 -0.44 -0.44
CA GLY A 45 1.06 -0.02 -1.22
C GLY A 45 0.68 1.20 -2.06
N TYR A 46 1.12 2.37 -1.63
CA TYR A 46 0.80 3.64 -2.28
C TYR A 46 2.06 4.27 -2.88
N THR A 47 1.97 4.73 -4.13
CA THR A 47 3.04 5.51 -4.76
C THR A 47 2.58 6.96 -4.88
N LEU A 48 3.35 7.91 -4.36
CA LEU A 48 2.97 9.32 -4.43
C LEU A 48 2.88 9.81 -5.88
N TYR A 49 1.79 10.48 -6.23
CA TYR A 49 1.61 11.09 -7.55
C TYR A 49 2.26 12.48 -7.67
N ALA A 50 2.53 13.14 -6.54
CA ALA A 50 3.12 14.46 -6.46
C ALA A 50 3.94 14.62 -5.18
N ASP A 51 4.73 15.69 -5.10
CA ASP A 51 5.39 16.07 -3.85
C ASP A 51 4.32 16.50 -2.83
N MET A 52 4.23 15.78 -1.72
CA MET A 52 3.16 15.97 -0.73
C MET A 52 3.70 15.92 0.69
N LYS A 53 3.04 16.62 1.61
CA LYS A 53 3.34 16.49 3.03
C LYS A 53 2.88 15.13 3.55
N VAL A 54 3.57 14.59 4.55
CA VAL A 54 3.13 13.36 5.24
C VAL A 54 1.70 13.50 5.75
N SER A 55 1.31 14.68 6.25
CA SER A 55 -0.06 14.96 6.69
C SER A 55 -1.10 14.88 5.58
N GLU A 56 -0.74 15.24 4.35
CA GLU A 56 -1.65 15.19 3.20
C GLU A 56 -1.83 13.75 2.73
N VAL A 57 -0.75 12.97 2.68
CA VAL A 57 -0.81 11.53 2.41
C VAL A 57 -1.65 10.82 3.48
N ALA A 58 -1.39 11.12 4.76
CA ALA A 58 -2.13 10.52 5.86
C ALA A 58 -3.63 10.87 5.82
N ALA A 59 -3.96 12.13 5.51
CA ALA A 59 -5.34 12.57 5.33
C ALA A 59 -6.05 11.84 4.17
N LEU A 60 -5.34 11.56 3.08
CA LEU A 60 -5.91 10.84 1.93
C LEU A 60 -6.44 9.46 2.30
N PHE A 61 -5.85 8.79 3.30
CA PHE A 61 -6.23 7.45 3.75
C PHE A 61 -6.90 7.42 5.12
N GLY A 62 -7.12 8.58 5.76
CA GLY A 62 -7.61 8.65 7.15
C GLY A 62 -6.65 8.00 8.17
N ALA A 63 -5.35 8.04 7.90
CA ALA A 63 -4.29 7.47 8.74
C ALA A 63 -3.62 8.54 9.63
N ASP A 64 -2.88 8.11 10.65
CA ASP A 64 -2.02 9.01 11.44
C ASP A 64 -0.69 9.26 10.70
N PRO A 65 -0.23 10.52 10.57
CA PRO A 65 1.01 10.84 9.86
C PRO A 65 2.25 10.11 10.39
N ARG A 66 2.35 9.91 11.71
CA ARG A 66 3.49 9.19 12.32
C ARG A 66 3.35 7.69 12.10
N ALA A 67 2.13 7.15 12.10
CA ALA A 67 1.89 5.75 11.75
C ALA A 67 2.29 5.43 10.30
N VAL A 68 2.05 6.34 9.35
CA VAL A 68 2.53 6.20 7.96
C VAL A 68 4.06 6.13 7.93
N LEU A 69 4.75 7.00 8.66
CA LEU A 69 6.22 6.98 8.72
C LEU A 69 6.76 5.71 9.42
N ALA A 70 6.14 5.30 10.52
CA ALA A 70 6.50 4.11 11.28
C ALA A 70 6.38 2.82 10.44
N ALA A 71 5.29 2.68 9.68
CA ALA A 71 5.08 1.55 8.77
C ALA A 71 6.12 1.43 7.64
N ASN A 72 6.89 2.50 7.40
CA ASN A 72 7.96 2.57 6.40
C ASN A 72 9.36 2.65 7.02
N ALA A 73 9.49 2.50 8.35
CA ALA A 73 10.74 2.71 9.08
C ALA A 73 11.43 4.05 8.75
N LEU A 74 10.62 5.08 8.46
CA LEU A 74 11.08 6.44 8.28
C LEU A 74 11.09 7.13 9.65
N ASP A 75 12.00 8.07 9.85
CA ASP A 75 12.06 8.82 11.11
C ASP A 75 10.72 9.52 11.40
N PHE A 76 10.01 9.00 12.39
CA PHE A 76 8.72 9.47 12.88
C PHE A 76 8.84 10.14 14.25
N ALA A 77 10.03 10.18 14.85
CA ALA A 77 10.26 10.73 16.17
C ALA A 77 10.61 12.23 16.11
N SER A 78 11.29 12.66 15.04
CA SER A 78 11.68 14.06 14.87
C SER A 78 10.50 15.06 14.92
N PRO A 79 10.69 16.25 15.51
CA PRO A 79 9.70 17.32 15.45
C PRO A 79 9.32 17.66 14.00
N GLY A 80 8.05 18.00 13.77
CA GLY A 80 7.58 18.37 12.43
C GLY A 80 7.44 17.21 11.44
N ALA A 81 7.54 15.95 11.88
CA ALA A 81 7.40 14.76 11.03
C ALA A 81 6.18 14.79 10.09
N ALA A 82 5.04 15.33 10.56
CA ALA A 82 3.81 15.45 9.76
C ALA A 82 3.91 16.47 8.60
N ASN A 83 4.73 17.51 8.75
CA ASN A 83 4.87 18.59 7.76
C ASN A 83 5.98 18.34 6.73
N ARG A 84 6.68 17.22 6.85
CA ARG A 84 7.78 16.86 5.96
C ARG A 84 7.25 16.53 4.57
N ILE A 85 7.92 17.03 3.55
CA ILE A 85 7.57 16.78 2.14
C ILE A 85 8.20 15.46 1.72
N LEU A 86 7.41 14.61 1.09
CA LEU A 86 7.83 13.37 0.45
C LEU A 86 7.81 13.57 -1.06
N PRO A 87 8.85 13.11 -1.79
CA PRO A 87 8.92 13.28 -3.23
C PRO A 87 7.94 12.38 -3.97
N ALA A 88 7.47 12.86 -5.13
CA ALA A 88 6.68 12.09 -6.08
C ALA A 88 7.40 10.78 -6.47
N GLY A 89 6.62 9.73 -6.70
CA GLY A 89 7.11 8.40 -7.05
C GLY A 89 7.66 7.58 -5.89
N LEU A 90 7.68 8.11 -4.66
CA LEU A 90 8.10 7.36 -3.48
C LEU A 90 7.05 6.29 -3.12
N PRO A 91 7.40 4.99 -3.10
CA PRO A 91 6.50 3.96 -2.59
C PRO A 91 6.43 4.00 -1.06
N LEU A 92 5.21 3.94 -0.54
CA LEU A 92 4.89 3.92 0.88
C LEU A 92 3.95 2.75 1.21
N ARG A 93 4.10 2.23 2.41
CA ARG A 93 3.13 1.38 3.09
C ARG A 93 2.24 2.25 3.96
N VAL A 94 0.94 2.27 3.68
CA VAL A 94 -0.03 3.06 4.45
C VAL A 94 -0.87 2.10 5.31
N PRO A 95 -0.87 2.24 6.64
CA PRO A 95 -1.75 1.48 7.51
C PRO A 95 -3.22 1.72 7.19
N THR A 96 -3.99 0.65 7.09
CA THR A 96 -5.45 0.72 6.95
C THR A 96 -6.13 -0.32 7.83
N ARG A 97 -7.43 -0.11 8.06
CA ARG A 97 -8.29 -1.09 8.72
C ARG A 97 -9.25 -1.66 7.69
N CYS A 98 -9.21 -2.97 7.51
CA CYS A 98 -10.19 -3.64 6.70
C CYS A 98 -11.43 -3.96 7.51
N ALA A 99 -12.59 -3.85 6.88
CA ALA A 99 -13.85 -4.33 7.38
C ALA A 99 -14.53 -5.18 6.32
N CYS A 100 -15.45 -6.03 6.75
CA CYS A 100 -16.31 -6.74 5.81
C CYS A 100 -17.43 -5.82 5.31
N SER A 101 -17.55 -5.66 4.00
CA SER A 101 -18.64 -4.88 3.38
C SER A 101 -19.04 -5.53 2.06
N ASP A 102 -20.34 -5.78 1.90
CA ASP A 102 -20.92 -6.46 0.73
C ASP A 102 -20.30 -7.85 0.46
N GLY A 103 -19.97 -8.58 1.53
CA GLY A 103 -19.35 -9.91 1.46
C GLY A 103 -17.88 -9.92 1.03
N VAL A 104 -17.28 -8.75 0.83
CA VAL A 104 -15.87 -8.60 0.44
C VAL A 104 -15.12 -7.76 1.46
N ARG A 105 -13.88 -8.15 1.76
CA ARG A 105 -13.02 -7.40 2.65
C ARG A 105 -12.45 -6.18 1.93
N LYS A 106 -12.73 -4.98 2.46
CA LYS A 106 -12.29 -3.70 1.89
C LYS A 106 -12.19 -2.62 2.96
N SER A 107 -11.41 -1.58 2.68
CA SER A 107 -11.37 -0.37 3.50
C SER A 107 -12.42 0.60 3.00
N VAL A 108 -13.40 0.93 3.84
CA VAL A 108 -14.50 1.86 3.55
C VAL A 108 -14.41 3.18 4.31
N ALA A 109 -13.33 3.37 5.09
CA ALA A 109 -13.13 4.56 5.91
C ALA A 109 -12.61 5.76 5.10
N VAL A 110 -12.08 5.51 3.90
CA VAL A 110 -11.44 6.54 3.09
C VAL A 110 -12.46 7.43 2.41
N ARG A 111 -12.34 8.73 2.68
CA ARG A 111 -13.20 9.79 2.14
C ARG A 111 -12.34 10.80 1.40
N TYR A 112 -12.67 11.06 0.14
CA TYR A 112 -11.98 12.02 -0.70
C TYR A 112 -12.90 13.19 -1.04
N SER A 113 -12.42 14.42 -0.88
CA SER A 113 -13.14 15.61 -1.33
C SER A 113 -12.66 15.97 -2.73
N ALA A 114 -13.54 15.84 -3.72
CA ALA A 114 -13.25 16.14 -5.11
C ALA A 114 -12.80 17.60 -5.29
N ARG A 115 -11.73 17.79 -6.05
CA ARG A 115 -11.20 19.09 -6.47
C ARG A 115 -11.84 19.49 -7.79
N PRO A 116 -11.80 20.80 -8.15
CA PRO A 116 -12.26 21.25 -9.45
C PRO A 116 -11.55 20.48 -10.58
N ALA A 117 -12.33 20.02 -11.56
CA ALA A 117 -11.89 19.23 -12.72
C ALA A 117 -11.41 17.79 -12.42
N ASP A 118 -11.61 17.28 -11.19
CA ASP A 118 -11.42 15.86 -10.94
C ASP A 118 -12.46 15.04 -11.71
N THR A 119 -12.04 13.90 -12.24
CA THR A 119 -12.93 12.86 -12.78
C THR A 119 -12.75 11.59 -11.95
N LEU A 120 -13.67 10.63 -12.07
CA LEU A 120 -13.52 9.35 -11.38
C LEU A 120 -12.23 8.63 -11.78
N ALA A 121 -11.85 8.73 -13.06
CA ALA A 121 -10.60 8.15 -13.58
C ALA A 121 -9.36 8.84 -13.01
N SER A 122 -9.31 10.18 -12.96
CA SER A 122 -8.15 10.88 -12.40
C SER A 122 -7.98 10.59 -10.90
N VAL A 123 -9.09 10.50 -10.16
CA VAL A 123 -9.07 10.15 -8.73
C VAL A 123 -8.58 8.70 -8.54
N ALA A 124 -9.12 7.75 -9.29
CA ALA A 124 -8.73 6.34 -9.22
C ALA A 124 -7.26 6.11 -9.58
N ASP A 125 -6.86 6.52 -10.79
CA ASP A 125 -5.59 6.12 -11.39
C ASP A 125 -4.43 7.00 -10.92
N VAL A 126 -4.67 8.29 -10.69
CA VAL A 126 -3.62 9.24 -10.30
C VAL A 126 -3.61 9.45 -8.79
N VAL A 127 -4.72 9.91 -8.20
CA VAL A 127 -4.73 10.29 -6.76
C VAL A 127 -4.52 9.07 -5.86
N PHE A 128 -5.23 7.97 -6.13
CA PHE A 128 -5.13 6.71 -5.40
C PHE A 128 -4.19 5.68 -6.04
N ALA A 129 -3.42 6.09 -7.07
CA ALA A 129 -2.39 5.28 -7.71
C ALA A 129 -2.88 3.89 -8.17
N GLY A 130 -4.13 3.80 -8.64
CA GLY A 130 -4.74 2.55 -9.11
C GLY A 130 -5.15 1.58 -8.00
N LEU A 131 -5.15 1.99 -6.73
CA LEU A 131 -5.63 1.15 -5.63
C LEU A 131 -7.14 0.88 -5.71
N ALA A 132 -7.92 1.79 -6.30
CA ALA A 132 -9.34 1.57 -6.58
C ALA A 132 -9.63 1.98 -8.03
N SER A 133 -10.56 1.30 -8.68
CA SER A 133 -10.99 1.66 -10.04
C SER A 133 -12.10 2.72 -10.02
N ALA A 134 -12.22 3.47 -11.11
CA ALA A 134 -13.31 4.44 -11.29
C ALA A 134 -14.69 3.79 -11.11
N ASP A 135 -14.87 2.54 -11.55
CA ASP A 135 -16.11 1.78 -11.42
C ASP A 135 -16.43 1.40 -9.96
N GLN A 136 -15.41 1.04 -9.19
CA GLN A 136 -15.55 0.75 -7.76
C GLN A 136 -15.97 2.01 -6.99
N ILE A 137 -15.34 3.16 -7.30
CA ILE A 137 -15.70 4.45 -6.70
C ILE A 137 -17.12 4.82 -7.12
N ARG A 138 -17.48 4.70 -8.41
CA ARG A 138 -18.83 5.01 -8.90
C ARG A 138 -19.90 4.21 -8.16
N THR A 139 -19.72 2.89 -8.09
CA THR A 139 -20.66 1.96 -7.47
C THR A 139 -20.81 2.22 -5.98
N ALA A 140 -19.70 2.46 -5.27
CA ALA A 140 -19.73 2.73 -3.83
C ALA A 140 -20.43 4.06 -3.47
N ASN A 141 -20.52 5.00 -4.41
CA ASN A 141 -21.16 6.30 -4.21
C ASN A 141 -22.55 6.41 -4.89
N GLY A 142 -23.05 5.33 -5.50
CA GLY A 142 -24.36 5.34 -6.16
C GLY A 142 -24.45 6.34 -7.33
N LEU A 143 -23.32 6.66 -7.97
CA LEU A 143 -23.27 7.60 -9.08
C LEU A 143 -23.80 6.96 -10.37
N SER A 144 -24.50 7.73 -11.18
CA SER A 144 -25.03 7.29 -12.48
C SER A 144 -23.87 6.90 -13.42
N ALA A 145 -24.12 5.91 -14.29
CA ALA A 145 -23.20 5.54 -15.38
C ALA A 145 -23.26 6.52 -16.57
N GLU A 146 -23.62 7.79 -16.30
CA GLU A 146 -23.49 8.88 -17.26
C GLU A 146 -22.01 9.11 -17.59
N ASP A 147 -21.72 10.02 -18.51
CA ASP A 147 -20.38 10.25 -19.09
C ASP A 147 -19.24 9.96 -18.09
N PRO A 148 -18.43 8.88 -18.28
CA PRO A 148 -17.41 8.46 -17.32
C PRO A 148 -16.30 9.50 -17.14
N ASP A 149 -16.17 10.42 -18.09
CA ASP A 149 -15.21 11.51 -18.09
C ASP A 149 -15.82 12.83 -17.57
N ALA A 150 -17.08 12.79 -17.10
CA ALA A 150 -17.73 13.95 -16.50
C ALA A 150 -16.93 14.45 -15.28
N PRO A 151 -16.67 15.76 -15.19
CA PRO A 151 -16.09 16.37 -13.99
C PRO A 151 -17.00 16.13 -12.78
N LEU A 152 -16.37 15.81 -11.65
CA LEU A 152 -17.02 15.72 -10.36
C LEU A 152 -17.34 17.12 -9.82
N ASP A 153 -18.45 17.22 -9.09
CA ASP A 153 -18.79 18.45 -8.38
C ASP A 153 -17.71 18.79 -7.35
N ALA A 154 -17.20 20.01 -7.40
CA ALA A 154 -16.16 20.46 -6.47
C ALA A 154 -16.67 20.39 -5.01
N GLY A 155 -15.89 19.73 -4.14
CA GLY A 155 -16.26 19.49 -2.75
C GLY A 155 -17.12 18.24 -2.51
N ALA A 156 -17.52 17.52 -3.56
CA ALA A 156 -18.22 16.25 -3.41
C ALA A 156 -17.35 15.26 -2.60
N THR A 157 -17.92 14.68 -1.55
CA THR A 157 -17.22 13.70 -0.72
C THR A 157 -17.47 12.29 -1.24
N LEU A 158 -16.45 11.69 -1.82
CA LEU A 158 -16.47 10.33 -2.36
C LEU A 158 -15.97 9.33 -1.31
N VAL A 159 -16.69 8.22 -1.16
CA VAL A 159 -16.19 7.01 -0.50
C VAL A 159 -15.31 6.25 -1.47
N VAL A 160 -14.07 5.98 -1.09
CA VAL A 160 -13.11 5.25 -1.94
C VAL A 160 -12.88 3.87 -1.34
N PRO A 161 -13.47 2.80 -1.91
CA PRO A 161 -13.31 1.45 -1.40
C PRO A 161 -11.94 0.90 -1.80
N LEU A 162 -11.02 0.81 -0.84
CA LEU A 162 -9.68 0.29 -1.13
C LEU A 162 -9.62 -1.22 -0.86
N PRO A 163 -9.09 -2.03 -1.79
CA PRO A 163 -8.94 -3.47 -1.61
C PRO A 163 -7.94 -3.73 -0.50
N CYS A 164 -8.30 -4.59 0.43
CA CYS A 164 -7.39 -5.03 1.47
C CYS A 164 -7.78 -6.41 1.98
N ALA A 165 -6.77 -7.17 2.38
CA ALA A 165 -6.90 -8.54 2.83
C ALA A 165 -6.15 -8.73 4.15
N CYS A 166 -6.50 -9.78 4.88
CA CYS A 166 -5.91 -10.14 6.14
C CYS A 166 -5.73 -11.64 6.32
N PHE A 167 -6.57 -12.50 5.72
CA PHE A 167 -6.45 -13.96 5.80
C PHE A 167 -6.12 -14.46 7.23
N ASN A 168 -6.91 -14.00 8.22
CA ASN A 168 -6.72 -14.30 9.64
C ASN A 168 -5.33 -13.93 10.21
N SER A 169 -4.64 -12.97 9.59
CA SER A 169 -3.34 -12.44 9.99
C SER A 169 -2.23 -13.49 10.09
N THR A 170 -2.33 -14.55 9.29
CA THR A 170 -1.35 -15.63 9.25
C THR A 170 -1.08 -16.10 7.84
N ASP A 171 0.18 -16.39 7.53
CA ASP A 171 0.61 -17.07 6.31
C ASP A 171 1.40 -18.32 6.72
N ASN A 172 1.02 -19.50 6.23
CA ASN A 172 1.62 -20.78 6.63
C ASN A 172 1.73 -20.97 8.16
N ASN A 173 0.69 -20.57 8.91
CA ASN A 173 0.63 -20.58 10.38
C ASN A 173 1.63 -19.66 11.10
N LEU A 174 2.32 -18.78 10.37
CA LEU A 174 3.19 -17.73 10.92
C LEU A 174 2.47 -16.38 10.87
N PRO A 175 2.74 -15.46 11.81
CA PRO A 175 2.11 -14.13 11.78
C PRO A 175 2.48 -13.36 10.50
N ALA A 176 1.47 -12.83 9.83
CA ALA A 176 1.62 -12.07 8.61
C ALA A 176 0.69 -10.85 8.59
N VAL A 177 1.16 -9.78 7.97
CA VAL A 177 0.33 -8.64 7.60
C VAL A 177 0.35 -8.49 6.09
N TYR A 178 -0.81 -8.29 5.50
CA TYR A 178 -0.95 -8.26 4.05
C TYR A 178 -0.86 -6.83 3.53
N LEU A 179 -0.10 -6.67 2.45
CA LEU A 179 0.06 -5.44 1.71
C LEU A 179 -0.68 -5.54 0.37
N SER A 180 -1.67 -4.68 0.14
CA SER A 180 -2.26 -4.50 -1.19
C SER A 180 -1.31 -3.73 -2.09
N TYR A 181 -0.69 -4.41 -3.06
CA TYR A 181 0.35 -3.87 -3.92
C TYR A 181 -0.14 -3.75 -5.36
N VAL A 182 -0.08 -2.54 -5.91
CA VAL A 182 -0.35 -2.29 -7.34
C VAL A 182 0.92 -2.59 -8.14
N VAL A 183 0.84 -3.56 -9.05
CA VAL A 183 1.93 -4.00 -9.91
C VAL A 183 2.33 -2.89 -10.87
N ARG A 184 3.62 -2.57 -10.91
CA ARG A 184 4.17 -1.51 -11.76
C ARG A 184 4.78 -2.08 -13.03
N VAL A 185 5.03 -1.22 -14.01
CA VAL A 185 5.74 -1.60 -15.24
C VAL A 185 7.12 -2.14 -14.88
N GLY A 186 7.41 -3.35 -15.36
CA GLY A 186 8.68 -4.04 -15.11
C GLY A 186 8.72 -4.91 -13.85
N ASP A 187 7.67 -4.89 -13.03
CA ASP A 187 7.58 -5.81 -11.88
C ASP A 187 7.40 -7.25 -12.34
N THR A 188 8.03 -8.17 -11.59
CA THR A 188 7.80 -9.61 -11.68
C THR A 188 7.44 -10.12 -10.29
N VAL A 189 6.72 -11.24 -10.19
CA VAL A 189 6.41 -11.82 -8.88
C VAL A 189 7.69 -12.12 -8.08
N GLN A 190 8.78 -12.51 -8.77
CA GLN A 190 10.09 -12.74 -8.17
C GLN A 190 10.70 -11.46 -7.57
N SER A 191 10.68 -10.34 -8.30
CA SER A 191 11.23 -9.06 -7.80
C SER A 191 10.40 -8.49 -6.66
N ILE A 192 9.07 -8.67 -6.71
CA ILE A 192 8.16 -8.28 -5.62
C ILE A 192 8.45 -9.13 -4.38
N ALA A 193 8.52 -10.46 -4.51
CA ALA A 193 8.82 -11.38 -3.41
C ALA A 193 10.14 -11.02 -2.70
N ALA A 194 11.20 -10.82 -3.47
CA ALA A 194 12.51 -10.44 -2.95
C ALA A 194 12.48 -9.08 -2.21
N THR A 195 11.76 -8.10 -2.75
CA THR A 195 11.63 -6.76 -2.14
C THR A 195 10.90 -6.80 -0.79
N HIS A 196 9.94 -7.72 -0.65
CA HIS A 196 9.06 -7.81 0.51
C HIS A 196 9.42 -8.93 1.49
N ALA A 197 10.58 -9.57 1.31
CA ALA A 197 11.05 -10.67 2.14
C ALA A 197 10.01 -11.81 2.27
N THR A 198 9.37 -12.15 1.15
CA THR A 198 8.40 -13.24 1.03
C THR A 198 8.79 -14.14 -0.16
N THR A 199 8.01 -15.18 -0.45
CA THR A 199 8.29 -16.11 -1.55
C THR A 199 7.29 -15.98 -2.70
N VAL A 200 7.71 -16.37 -3.91
CA VAL A 200 6.80 -16.46 -5.07
C VAL A 200 5.65 -17.42 -4.79
N THR A 201 5.91 -18.49 -4.05
CA THR A 201 4.90 -19.48 -3.66
C THR A 201 3.85 -18.86 -2.74
N ASP A 202 4.26 -18.12 -1.72
CA ASP A 202 3.31 -17.48 -0.79
C ASP A 202 2.46 -16.43 -1.51
N ILE A 203 3.07 -15.59 -2.36
CA ILE A 203 2.32 -14.65 -3.20
C ILE A 203 1.35 -15.42 -4.11
N SER A 204 1.80 -16.47 -4.79
CA SER A 204 0.95 -17.20 -5.74
C SER A 204 -0.23 -17.88 -5.05
N ASN A 205 -0.01 -18.46 -3.86
CA ASN A 205 -1.04 -19.12 -3.06
C ASN A 205 -2.10 -18.14 -2.58
N VAL A 206 -1.69 -17.04 -1.95
CA VAL A 206 -2.59 -16.02 -1.40
C VAL A 206 -3.44 -15.36 -2.49
N ASN A 207 -2.86 -15.17 -3.67
CA ASN A 207 -3.52 -14.51 -4.80
C ASN A 207 -4.19 -15.49 -5.78
N ALA A 208 -4.29 -16.79 -5.40
CA ALA A 208 -4.88 -17.86 -6.22
C ALA A 208 -4.35 -17.87 -7.68
N MET A 209 -3.05 -17.67 -7.85
CA MET A 209 -2.41 -17.53 -9.15
C MET A 209 -2.15 -18.91 -9.77
N GLY A 210 -2.71 -19.16 -10.95
CA GLY A 210 -2.38 -20.38 -11.73
C GLY A 210 -0.97 -20.35 -12.35
N SER A 211 -0.41 -19.16 -12.55
CA SER A 211 0.99 -18.94 -12.93
C SER A 211 1.47 -17.61 -12.36
N PRO A 212 2.78 -17.45 -12.05
CA PRO A 212 3.33 -16.23 -11.45
C PRO A 212 3.53 -15.11 -12.48
N ILE A 213 2.52 -14.88 -13.33
CA ILE A 213 2.52 -13.83 -14.36
C ILE A 213 1.56 -12.73 -13.92
N VAL A 214 2.04 -11.50 -13.94
CA VAL A 214 1.31 -10.30 -13.51
C VAL A 214 1.39 -9.23 -14.59
N ALA A 215 0.35 -8.41 -14.68
CA ALA A 215 0.29 -7.25 -15.56
C ALA A 215 0.38 -5.96 -14.72
N PRO A 216 0.94 -4.87 -15.28
CA PRO A 216 0.85 -3.56 -14.64
C PRO A 216 -0.61 -3.19 -14.35
N GLY A 217 -0.87 -2.69 -13.14
CA GLY A 217 -2.23 -2.40 -12.66
C GLY A 217 -2.92 -3.56 -11.94
N ASP A 218 -2.38 -4.78 -11.96
CA ASP A 218 -2.85 -5.85 -11.07
C ASP A 218 -2.62 -5.47 -9.60
N ILE A 219 -3.54 -5.81 -8.72
CA ILE A 219 -3.46 -5.58 -7.27
C ILE A 219 -3.29 -6.92 -6.56
N LEU A 220 -2.11 -7.14 -5.99
CA LEU A 220 -1.76 -8.35 -5.27
C LEU A 220 -1.83 -8.13 -3.75
N ALA A 221 -2.28 -9.13 -3.01
CA ALA A 221 -2.10 -9.24 -1.58
C ALA A 221 -0.73 -9.90 -1.31
N ILE A 222 0.22 -9.12 -0.80
CA ILE A 222 1.58 -9.59 -0.50
C ILE A 222 1.66 -9.93 1.00
N PRO A 223 1.87 -11.20 1.39
CA PRO A 223 2.07 -11.56 2.79
C PRO A 223 3.44 -11.05 3.25
N LEU A 224 3.44 -10.12 4.20
CA LEU A 224 4.66 -9.66 4.86
C LEU A 224 4.82 -10.42 6.18
N PRO A 225 5.97 -11.07 6.43
CA PRO A 225 6.27 -11.62 7.74
C PRO A 225 6.09 -10.54 8.81
N ALA A 226 5.49 -10.90 9.94
CA ALA A 226 5.15 -9.94 10.98
C ALA A 226 5.48 -10.46 12.38
N CYS A 227 5.54 -9.54 13.32
CA CYS A 227 5.57 -9.82 14.74
C CYS A 227 4.17 -9.65 15.30
N ALA A 228 3.60 -10.71 15.87
CA ALA A 228 2.33 -10.64 16.60
C ALA A 228 2.57 -10.23 18.05
N SER A 229 1.70 -9.36 18.56
CA SER A 229 1.62 -9.08 19.99
C SER A 229 1.00 -10.25 20.77
N MET A 230 1.41 -10.39 22.04
CA MET A 230 0.81 -11.33 22.99
C MET A 230 -0.06 -10.61 24.03
N PHE A 231 -0.71 -9.52 23.62
CA PHE A 231 -1.54 -8.73 24.53
C PHE A 231 -2.81 -9.51 24.90
N PRO A 232 -3.40 -9.28 26.08
CA PRO A 232 -4.65 -9.92 26.48
C PRO A 232 -5.81 -9.41 25.60
N ASN A 233 -6.82 -10.25 25.40
CA ASN A 233 -8.01 -9.92 24.58
C ASN A 233 -8.81 -8.72 25.12
N SER A 234 -8.59 -8.32 26.39
CA SER A 234 -9.18 -7.13 27.00
C SER A 234 -8.51 -5.82 26.57
N ALA A 235 -7.35 -5.88 25.91
CA ALA A 235 -6.65 -4.70 25.41
C ALA A 235 -7.27 -4.20 24.11
N SER A 236 -7.41 -2.89 23.96
CA SER A 236 -7.98 -2.29 22.75
C SER A 236 -7.09 -2.45 21.51
N ASP A 237 -5.80 -2.70 21.73
CA ASP A 237 -4.78 -2.98 20.72
C ASP A 237 -4.39 -4.46 20.68
N TYR A 238 -5.26 -5.33 21.20
CA TYR A 238 -5.15 -6.78 20.99
C TYR A 238 -4.97 -7.13 19.50
N GLY A 239 -4.09 -8.08 19.22
CA GLY A 239 -3.80 -8.48 17.84
C GLY A 239 -2.97 -7.45 17.06
N LEU A 240 -2.26 -6.54 17.74
CA LEU A 240 -1.28 -5.67 17.08
C LEU A 240 -0.25 -6.53 16.33
N LEU A 241 -0.10 -6.23 15.04
CA LEU A 241 0.85 -6.85 14.13
C LEU A 241 1.75 -5.77 13.55
N VAL A 242 3.06 -6.06 13.52
CA VAL A 242 4.06 -5.14 12.97
C VAL A 242 4.83 -5.86 11.88
N ALA A 243 4.82 -5.32 10.66
CA ALA A 243 5.53 -5.92 9.53
C ALA A 243 7.04 -5.97 9.82
N ASN A 244 7.71 -6.98 9.27
CA ASN A 244 9.14 -7.17 9.46
C ASN A 244 9.95 -5.92 9.07
N GLY A 245 10.85 -5.49 9.96
CA GLY A 245 11.69 -4.31 9.75
C GLY A 245 10.95 -2.97 9.86
N THR A 246 9.74 -2.94 10.43
CA THR A 246 8.94 -1.72 10.57
C THR A 246 8.52 -1.47 12.02
N TYR A 247 7.79 -0.38 12.22
CA TYR A 247 7.27 0.07 13.50
C TYR A 247 5.75 0.27 13.44
N ALA A 248 5.08 0.13 14.58
CA ALA A 248 3.72 0.57 14.80
C ALA A 248 3.64 1.41 16.08
N LEU A 249 2.77 2.42 16.06
CA LEU A 249 2.46 3.25 17.22
C LEU A 249 1.13 2.79 17.82
N THR A 250 1.09 2.67 19.14
CA THR A 250 -0.12 2.33 19.90
C THR A 250 -0.23 3.20 21.15
N ALA A 251 -1.29 3.01 21.93
CA ALA A 251 -1.56 3.76 23.16
C ALA A 251 -1.58 5.29 22.94
N GLY A 252 -2.27 5.77 21.90
CA GLY A 252 -2.32 7.21 21.61
C GLY A 252 -0.96 7.80 21.24
N ASN A 253 -0.16 7.04 20.48
CA ASN A 253 1.23 7.32 20.12
C ASN A 253 2.22 7.23 21.29
N CYS A 254 1.84 6.83 22.50
CA CYS A 254 2.77 6.74 23.63
C CYS A 254 3.75 5.57 23.55
N VAL A 255 3.38 4.48 22.89
CA VAL A 255 4.21 3.28 22.78
C VAL A 255 4.54 3.03 21.32
N GLN A 256 5.83 2.83 21.04
CA GLN A 256 6.29 2.37 19.73
C GLN A 256 6.67 0.90 19.84
N CYS A 257 6.18 0.07 18.91
CA CYS A 257 6.53 -1.33 18.82
C CYS A 257 7.22 -1.61 17.49
N SER A 258 8.39 -2.22 17.52
CA SER A 258 9.18 -2.60 16.35
C SER A 258 9.19 -4.11 16.16
N CYS A 259 9.23 -4.56 14.91
CA CYS A 259 9.46 -5.96 14.57
C CYS A 259 10.91 -6.17 14.13
N GLY A 260 11.66 -6.98 14.88
CA GLY A 260 13.08 -7.23 14.62
C GLY A 260 13.31 -7.98 13.28
N PRO A 261 14.20 -7.50 12.39
CA PRO A 261 14.40 -8.05 11.04
C PRO A 261 14.87 -9.52 11.01
N GLY A 262 15.53 -9.98 12.07
CA GLY A 262 16.15 -11.31 12.14
C GLY A 262 15.45 -12.32 13.05
N ASP A 263 14.83 -11.88 14.14
CA ASP A 263 14.25 -12.77 15.15
C ASP A 263 12.71 -12.79 15.17
N LEU A 264 12.07 -11.91 14.39
CA LEU A 264 10.61 -11.73 14.34
C LEU A 264 9.98 -11.60 15.73
N LYS A 265 10.68 -10.90 16.63
CA LYS A 265 10.17 -10.56 17.96
C LYS A 265 9.68 -9.12 18.01
N LEU A 266 8.55 -8.94 18.70
CA LEU A 266 7.98 -7.63 18.96
C LEU A 266 8.71 -6.97 20.14
N TYR A 267 9.25 -5.78 19.90
CA TYR A 267 9.91 -4.98 20.92
C TYR A 267 9.20 -3.65 21.07
N CYS A 268 8.66 -3.37 22.25
CA CYS A 268 7.96 -2.12 22.52
C CYS A 268 8.72 -1.24 23.51
N THR A 269 8.86 0.04 23.18
CA THR A 269 9.48 1.06 24.03
C THR A 269 8.56 2.27 24.12
N PRO A 270 8.76 3.16 25.11
CA PRO A 270 8.16 4.49 25.09
C PRO A 270 8.53 5.17 23.77
N ALA A 271 7.54 5.80 23.14
CA ALA A 271 7.79 6.64 21.98
C ALA A 271 8.27 8.02 22.48
N SER A 272 9.34 8.54 21.87
CA SER A 272 9.97 9.82 22.26
C SER A 272 9.12 11.03 21.85
N LEU A 273 7.92 11.14 22.41
CA LEU A 273 6.93 12.15 22.07
C LEU A 273 6.68 13.09 23.23
N THR A 274 6.42 14.36 22.90
CA THR A 274 6.08 15.43 23.85
C THR A 274 4.65 15.31 24.41
N ALA A 275 3.99 14.16 24.24
CA ALA A 275 2.63 13.92 24.73
C ALA A 275 2.66 13.50 26.21
N SER A 276 1.63 13.90 26.96
CA SER A 276 1.44 13.51 28.36
C SER A 276 1.01 12.05 28.46
N CYS A 277 1.96 11.13 28.35
CA CYS A 277 1.71 9.70 28.44
C CYS A 277 1.54 9.23 29.90
N SER A 278 0.72 8.18 30.09
CA SER A 278 0.61 7.49 31.39
C SER A 278 1.93 6.84 31.79
N SER A 279 2.09 6.53 33.08
CA SER A 279 3.27 5.80 33.56
C SER A 279 3.43 4.47 32.82
N MET A 280 4.67 4.16 32.42
CA MET A 280 5.04 2.90 31.75
C MET A 280 6.00 2.08 32.62
N GLN A 281 5.95 2.28 33.94
CA GLN A 281 6.72 1.51 34.90
C GLN A 281 6.08 0.14 35.11
N CYS A 282 6.90 -0.91 35.21
CA CYS A 282 6.41 -2.24 35.52
C CYS A 282 5.97 -2.37 36.98
N PRO A 283 4.91 -3.15 37.26
CA PRO A 283 4.47 -3.41 38.63
C PRO A 283 5.60 -4.01 39.47
N ASN A 284 5.72 -3.55 40.72
CA ASN A 284 6.69 -4.06 41.70
C ASN A 284 8.16 -3.97 41.26
N SER A 285 8.51 -3.02 40.37
CA SER A 285 9.87 -2.86 39.87
C SER A 285 10.18 -1.41 39.48
N ASN A 286 11.46 -1.06 39.41
CA ASN A 286 11.95 0.22 38.87
C ASN A 286 12.20 0.16 37.34
N LEU A 287 11.89 -0.96 36.71
CA LEU A 287 12.03 -1.12 35.26
C LEU A 287 10.92 -0.36 34.53
N MET A 288 11.32 0.49 33.60
CA MET A 288 10.43 1.13 32.63
C MET A 288 10.25 0.22 31.41
N LEU A 289 9.16 0.41 30.68
CA LEU A 289 8.89 -0.30 29.43
C LEU A 289 10.11 -0.30 28.50
N GLY A 290 10.48 -1.49 28.02
CA GLY A 290 11.64 -1.69 27.14
C GLY A 290 12.96 -1.93 27.89
N ASN A 291 13.04 -1.69 29.20
CA ASN A 291 14.24 -2.03 29.96
C ASN A 291 14.37 -3.54 30.17
N VAL A 292 15.60 -4.01 30.02
CA VAL A 292 16.02 -5.38 30.34
C VAL A 292 17.26 -5.31 31.21
N THR A 293 17.23 -6.01 32.34
CA THR A 293 18.40 -6.25 33.18
C THR A 293 18.77 -7.72 33.09
N ALA A 294 20.04 -8.01 32.85
CA ALA A 294 20.57 -9.37 32.84
C ALA A 294 21.78 -9.44 33.79
N GLN A 295 21.71 -10.34 34.76
CA GLN A 295 22.79 -10.60 35.70
C GLN A 295 23.33 -12.01 35.48
N SER A 296 24.61 -12.10 35.13
CA SER A 296 25.29 -13.39 34.93
C SER A 296 25.43 -14.14 36.26
N THR A 297 25.15 -15.44 36.22
CA THR A 297 25.26 -16.39 37.33
C THR A 297 26.02 -17.63 36.84
N SER A 298 26.41 -18.52 37.75
CA SER A 298 27.09 -19.77 37.40
C SER A 298 26.23 -20.74 36.57
N GLY A 299 24.90 -20.57 36.56
CA GLY A 299 23.95 -21.43 35.85
C GLY A 299 23.27 -20.77 34.63
N GLY A 300 23.73 -19.59 34.20
CA GLY A 300 23.10 -18.80 33.13
C GLY A 300 22.92 -17.34 33.54
N CYS A 301 21.92 -16.66 33.00
CA CYS A 301 21.65 -15.25 33.26
C CYS A 301 20.27 -15.06 33.88
N ASN A 302 20.19 -14.40 35.03
CA ASN A 302 18.93 -13.96 35.60
C ASN A 302 18.49 -12.69 34.87
N VAL A 303 17.42 -12.79 34.10
CA VAL A 303 16.93 -11.72 33.24
C VAL A 303 15.61 -11.22 33.80
N SER A 304 15.49 -9.91 33.94
CA SER A 304 14.22 -9.23 34.20
C SER A 304 13.95 -8.22 33.10
N SER A 305 12.78 -8.27 32.49
CA SER A 305 12.37 -7.37 31.42
C SER A 305 10.99 -6.80 31.68
N CYS A 306 10.82 -5.53 31.31
CA CYS A 306 9.53 -4.85 31.35
C CYS A 306 8.97 -4.74 29.94
N SER A 307 7.91 -5.49 29.66
CA SER A 307 7.26 -5.54 28.35
C SER A 307 5.92 -4.83 28.36
N TYR A 308 5.46 -4.45 27.17
CA TYR A 308 4.15 -3.84 27.00
C TYR A 308 3.09 -4.95 26.99
N ALA A 309 1.99 -4.74 27.73
CA ALA A 309 0.91 -5.70 27.89
C ALA A 309 -0.43 -5.19 27.31
N GLY A 310 -0.38 -4.19 26.42
CA GLY A 310 -1.56 -3.62 25.76
C GLY A 310 -2.16 -2.42 26.48
N LEU A 311 -3.14 -1.79 25.83
CA LEU A 311 -3.88 -0.63 26.34
C LEU A 311 -5.21 -1.12 26.93
N VAL A 312 -5.33 -1.09 28.25
CA VAL A 312 -6.50 -1.59 28.98
C VAL A 312 -7.20 -0.40 29.65
N ASN A 313 -8.47 -0.17 29.30
CA ASN A 313 -9.27 0.95 29.82
C ASN A 313 -8.55 2.32 29.69
N GLY A 314 -7.84 2.54 28.59
CA GLY A 314 -7.09 3.78 28.34
C GLY A 314 -5.78 3.92 29.12
N THR A 315 -5.39 2.91 29.91
CA THR A 315 -4.13 2.89 30.66
C THR A 315 -3.14 1.91 30.01
N ILE A 316 -1.86 2.31 29.95
CA ILE A 316 -0.77 1.49 29.42
C ILE A 316 -0.48 0.38 30.42
N ALA A 317 -0.83 -0.86 30.08
CA ALA A 317 -0.48 -2.01 30.89
C ALA A 317 0.94 -2.47 30.56
N THR A 318 1.71 -2.81 31.59
CA THR A 318 3.07 -3.35 31.48
C THR A 318 3.15 -4.67 32.22
N SER A 319 4.03 -5.56 31.76
CA SER A 319 4.26 -6.87 32.35
C SER A 319 5.73 -7.03 32.69
N LEU A 320 5.99 -7.44 33.93
CA LEU A 320 7.33 -7.79 34.39
C LEU A 320 7.54 -9.29 34.22
N SER A 321 8.46 -9.68 33.35
CA SER A 321 8.95 -11.06 33.28
C SER A 321 10.32 -11.16 33.91
N SER A 322 10.50 -12.11 34.83
CA SER A 322 11.80 -12.44 35.42
C SER A 322 12.05 -13.95 35.34
N GLY A 323 13.27 -14.35 35.01
CA GLY A 323 13.61 -15.76 34.86
C GLY A 323 15.08 -16.01 34.54
N LEU A 324 15.53 -17.24 34.82
CA LEU A 324 16.88 -17.70 34.48
C LEU A 324 16.90 -18.19 33.03
N GLN A 325 17.78 -17.61 32.21
CA GLN A 325 18.01 -18.03 30.83
C GLN A 325 19.40 -18.69 30.69
N PRO A 326 19.55 -19.75 29.87
CA PRO A 326 20.84 -20.41 29.67
C PRO A 326 21.91 -19.47 29.08
N THR A 327 21.48 -18.55 28.23
CA THR A 327 22.31 -17.52 27.60
C THR A 327 21.77 -16.14 27.94
N CYS A 328 22.67 -15.19 28.17
CA CYS A 328 22.29 -13.79 28.33
C CYS A 328 21.70 -13.28 27.01
N PRO A 329 20.55 -12.58 27.05
CA PRO A 329 19.97 -11.97 25.86
C PRO A 329 20.94 -10.94 25.28
N GLY A 330 21.13 -10.98 23.97
CA GLY A 330 21.84 -9.94 23.24
C GLY A 330 21.06 -8.62 23.21
N PRO A 331 21.69 -7.52 22.77
CA PRO A 331 20.99 -6.26 22.58
C PRO A 331 19.86 -6.42 21.55
N HIS A 332 18.72 -5.77 21.82
CA HIS A 332 17.61 -5.74 20.88
C HIS A 332 18.03 -5.12 19.55
N GLN A 333 17.74 -5.82 18.45
CA GLN A 333 18.01 -5.33 17.10
C GLN A 333 16.81 -4.53 16.61
N PHE A 334 16.92 -3.21 16.71
CA PHE A 334 15.91 -2.31 16.18
C PHE A 334 16.10 -2.12 14.66
N PRO A 335 15.03 -2.08 13.87
CA PRO A 335 15.13 -1.68 12.47
C PRO A 335 15.72 -0.26 12.36
N PRO A 336 16.74 -0.01 11.54
CA PRO A 336 17.31 1.33 11.44
C PRO A 336 16.28 2.30 10.85
N LEU A 337 15.99 3.39 11.57
CA LEU A 337 15.18 4.48 11.04
C LEU A 337 15.94 5.19 9.92
N ARG A 338 15.27 5.36 8.79
CA ARG A 338 15.82 6.07 7.63
C ARG A 338 15.34 7.51 7.61
N ALA A 339 16.22 8.42 7.21
CA ALA A 339 15.79 9.77 6.84
C ALA A 339 14.85 9.71 5.63
N THR A 340 13.96 10.68 5.50
CA THR A 340 13.14 10.76 4.30
C THR A 340 13.99 11.05 3.07
N PRO A 341 13.71 10.38 1.94
CA PRO A 341 14.32 10.72 0.68
C PRO A 341 13.99 12.17 0.29
N ILE A 342 14.99 12.90 -0.21
CA ILE A 342 14.84 14.27 -0.74
C ILE A 342 14.51 14.22 -2.24
N ALA A 343 14.86 13.14 -2.92
CA ALA A 343 14.50 12.86 -4.31
C ALA A 343 14.43 11.34 -4.52
N VAL A 344 13.54 10.90 -5.42
CA VAL A 344 13.55 9.52 -5.91
C VAL A 344 14.49 9.50 -7.12
N ASN A 345 15.54 8.67 -7.08
CA ASN A 345 16.42 8.48 -8.23
C ASN A 345 15.66 7.67 -9.28
N GLN A 346 14.87 8.35 -10.11
CA GLN A 346 14.16 7.75 -11.23
C GLN A 346 15.10 7.69 -12.44
N GLY A 347 15.56 6.50 -12.77
CA GLY A 347 15.95 6.22 -14.14
C GLY A 347 14.73 6.43 -15.05
N SER A 348 14.84 7.41 -15.95
CA SER A 348 14.02 7.53 -17.17
C SER A 348 12.49 7.62 -16.98
N TYR A 349 12.01 8.57 -16.17
CA TYR A 349 10.63 9.05 -16.27
C TYR A 349 10.66 10.53 -16.65
N LEU A 350 10.28 10.83 -17.88
CA LEU A 350 9.99 12.19 -18.33
C LEU A 350 8.71 12.64 -17.64
N ALA A 351 8.84 13.54 -16.66
CA ALA A 351 7.70 14.28 -16.15
C ALA A 351 7.06 15.09 -17.30
N PRO A 352 5.73 15.25 -17.35
CA PRO A 352 5.11 16.19 -18.28
C PRO A 352 5.60 17.62 -17.99
N SER A 353 6.01 18.34 -19.04
CA SER A 353 6.41 19.74 -18.95
C SER A 353 5.32 20.60 -18.28
N PRO A 354 5.69 21.59 -17.44
CA PRO A 354 4.74 22.60 -16.98
C PRO A 354 4.17 23.36 -18.18
N ALA A 355 2.87 23.65 -18.14
CA ALA A 355 2.20 24.50 -19.13
C ALA A 355 2.89 25.87 -19.24
N PRO A 356 2.96 26.47 -20.44
CA PRO A 356 3.51 27.81 -20.62
C PRO A 356 2.63 28.82 -19.88
N GLY A 357 3.25 29.56 -18.96
CA GLY A 357 2.62 30.67 -18.26
C GLY A 357 2.17 31.78 -19.21
N ALA A 358 1.15 32.51 -18.79
CA ALA A 358 0.55 33.61 -19.51
C ALA A 358 1.59 34.66 -19.93
N GLY A 359 1.55 35.06 -21.21
CA GLY A 359 2.38 36.13 -21.73
C GLY A 359 2.03 37.45 -21.07
N GLU A 360 2.99 38.02 -20.35
CA GLU A 360 2.92 39.40 -19.88
C GLU A 360 3.30 40.38 -20.99
N ALA A 361 2.54 41.47 -21.00
CA ALA A 361 2.54 42.54 -21.99
C ALA A 361 3.88 43.30 -22.04
N GLY A 362 4.18 43.79 -23.24
CA GLY A 362 5.39 44.54 -23.57
C GLY A 362 5.58 45.81 -22.73
N GLY A 363 6.81 46.01 -22.28
CA GLY A 363 7.32 47.27 -21.75
C GLY A 363 8.38 47.84 -22.68
N ASP A 364 8.15 49.07 -23.15
CA ASP A 364 9.05 49.89 -23.94
C ASP A 364 10.39 50.14 -23.23
N ILE A 365 11.50 50.09 -23.99
CA ILE A 365 12.83 50.55 -23.57
C ILE A 365 13.29 51.66 -24.53
N PRO A 366 13.62 52.88 -24.06
CA PRO A 366 14.23 53.92 -24.90
C PRO A 366 15.74 53.70 -25.12
N GLY A 367 16.23 53.89 -26.36
CA GLY A 367 17.66 53.89 -26.76
C GLY A 367 18.45 55.10 -26.25
N PHE A 368 19.76 55.30 -26.42
CA PHE A 368 20.90 54.87 -27.28
C PHE A 368 22.20 55.44 -26.61
N PRO A 369 23.46 55.48 -27.16
CA PRO A 369 24.11 54.85 -28.34
C PRO A 369 25.56 54.30 -28.13
N GLY A 370 26.08 53.62 -29.19
CA GLY A 370 27.52 53.47 -29.55
C GLY A 370 28.16 52.11 -29.20
N SER A 371 28.96 51.41 -30.02
CA SER A 371 29.63 51.68 -31.29
C SER A 371 30.14 50.36 -31.93
N SER A 372 30.13 50.28 -33.27
CA SER A 372 31.12 49.66 -34.20
C SER A 372 31.56 48.19 -34.07
N ASN A 373 31.27 47.33 -35.07
CA ASN A 373 32.19 46.94 -36.18
C ASN A 373 31.75 45.66 -36.97
N VAL A 374 31.66 45.81 -38.30
CA VAL A 374 32.17 44.93 -39.40
C VAL A 374 31.60 43.50 -39.63
N SER A 375 30.68 43.42 -40.61
CA SER A 375 30.71 42.67 -41.91
C SER A 375 30.80 41.11 -42.04
N PRO A 376 30.34 40.53 -43.19
CA PRO A 376 29.50 39.32 -43.25
C PRO A 376 30.11 38.10 -43.99
N ALA A 377 29.47 36.92 -43.89
CA ALA A 377 29.71 35.81 -44.80
C ALA A 377 28.49 34.86 -44.97
N ASN A 378 27.97 34.83 -46.21
CA ASN A 378 27.41 33.75 -47.05
C ASN A 378 26.81 32.46 -46.45
N GLY A 379 25.66 32.03 -47.03
CA GLY A 379 24.93 30.76 -46.80
C GLY A 379 25.63 29.49 -47.34
N PRO A 380 24.94 28.36 -47.69
CA PRO A 380 23.54 28.24 -48.14
C PRO A 380 22.69 27.05 -47.58
N SER A 381 21.39 27.12 -47.88
CA SER A 381 20.42 26.08 -48.33
C SER A 381 20.52 24.61 -47.86
N GLY A 382 19.39 24.04 -47.42
CA GLY A 382 19.22 22.59 -47.21
C GLY A 382 17.86 22.12 -46.69
N SER A 383 16.90 22.02 -47.61
CA SER A 383 15.78 21.05 -47.70
C SER A 383 14.78 20.82 -46.55
N VAL A 384 13.55 21.23 -46.86
CA VAL A 384 12.27 20.59 -46.54
C VAL A 384 12.21 19.11 -46.93
N SER A 385 11.55 18.30 -46.11
CA SER A 385 10.78 17.12 -46.54
C SER A 385 9.51 16.99 -45.70
N GLN A 386 8.37 17.09 -46.38
CA GLN A 386 7.04 16.80 -45.87
C GLN A 386 6.77 15.29 -45.81
N ALA A 387 5.96 14.93 -44.81
CA ALA A 387 4.86 13.96 -44.77
C ALA A 387 5.03 12.52 -45.27
N ALA A 388 4.58 11.57 -44.43
CA ALA A 388 3.52 10.63 -44.84
C ALA A 388 2.73 10.15 -43.60
N SER A 389 1.46 10.54 -43.52
CA SER A 389 0.43 9.80 -42.79
C SER A 389 0.15 8.50 -43.54
N VAL A 390 0.02 7.37 -42.84
CA VAL A 390 -0.63 6.19 -43.40
C VAL A 390 -1.59 5.60 -42.37
N ASN A 391 -2.87 5.66 -42.74
CA ASN A 391 -4.01 4.98 -42.15
C ASN A 391 -3.84 3.45 -42.18
N ARG A 392 -4.39 2.79 -41.14
CA ARG A 392 -4.78 1.36 -41.08
C ARG A 392 -5.50 0.89 -42.35
N PRO A 393 -5.48 -0.42 -42.70
CA PRO A 393 -6.58 -1.30 -42.26
C PRO A 393 -6.30 -2.82 -42.14
N HIS A 394 -7.22 -3.50 -41.44
CA HIS A 394 -7.66 -4.90 -41.59
C HIS A 394 -6.64 -6.06 -41.65
N GLN A 395 -6.42 -6.72 -40.51
CA GLN A 395 -6.11 -8.17 -40.45
C GLN A 395 -6.72 -8.81 -39.19
N ILE A 396 -8.06 -8.88 -39.11
CA ILE A 396 -8.77 -9.76 -38.16
C ILE A 396 -10.03 -10.32 -38.87
N VAL A 397 -9.87 -11.08 -39.95
CA VAL A 397 -10.89 -12.00 -40.48
C VAL A 397 -10.17 -13.07 -41.32
N ALA A 398 -9.45 -14.01 -40.71
CA ALA A 398 -8.89 -15.15 -41.46
C ALA A 398 -8.55 -16.41 -40.63
N LEU A 399 -8.87 -16.47 -39.33
CA LEU A 399 -8.44 -17.59 -38.47
C LEU A 399 -9.56 -18.29 -37.68
N ILE A 400 -10.82 -18.03 -38.02
CA ILE A 400 -11.98 -18.68 -37.37
C ILE A 400 -12.69 -19.70 -38.29
N LEU A 401 -12.26 -19.87 -39.55
CA LEU A 401 -12.91 -20.78 -40.51
C LEU A 401 -12.22 -22.14 -40.71
N SER A 402 -11.14 -22.46 -39.98
CA SER A 402 -10.37 -23.71 -40.15
C SER A 402 -10.57 -24.76 -39.03
N VAL A 403 -11.36 -24.50 -37.99
CA VAL A 403 -11.60 -25.46 -36.89
C VAL A 403 -12.97 -26.16 -36.98
N ALA A 404 -13.90 -25.64 -37.79
CA ALA A 404 -15.25 -26.23 -37.93
C ALA A 404 -15.37 -27.39 -38.94
N LEU A 405 -14.26 -27.82 -39.58
CA LEU A 405 -14.26 -28.93 -40.54
C LEU A 405 -13.51 -30.19 -40.05
N TYR A 406 -13.10 -30.23 -38.78
CA TYR A 406 -12.41 -31.39 -38.17
C TYR A 406 -13.29 -32.26 -37.26
N PHE A 407 -14.57 -31.90 -37.07
CA PHE A 407 -15.55 -32.69 -36.32
C PHE A 407 -16.74 -33.06 -37.21
N GLN A 408 -16.47 -33.89 -38.23
CA GLN A 408 -17.47 -34.70 -38.92
C GLN A 408 -16.77 -35.81 -39.71
N MET A 409 -16.25 -36.79 -38.96
CA MET A 409 -16.03 -38.18 -39.39
C MET A 409 -16.33 -39.10 -38.22
#